data_AF-A0A960IF39-F1
#
_entry.id   AF-A0A960IF39-F1
#
_cell.length_a   1.000
_cell.length_b   1.000
_cell.length_c   1.000
_cell.angle_alpha   90.00
_cell.angle_beta   90.00
_cell.angle_gamma   90.00
#
_symmetry.space_group_name_H-M   'P 1'
#
loop_
_entity.id
_entity.type
_entity.pdbx_description
1 polymer ?
#
loop_
_entity_poly.entity_id
_entity_poly.type
_entity_poly.pdbx_seq_one_letter_code
_entity_poly.pdbx_strand_id
1 'polypeptide(L)'
;PTADGGVDGRTVVWWATGAVVAIGAFALGALAPRRLAPVVGAGVLAAVVLIELTAPASHSMARQHLTDEPFTAYTSPISERLAAEGGLVISVAGTRFDDWPYLGHALRPNANAIVGARSIDGYDGGPWVTKRWVAGVSSIAADGFDATLPVSWQLALPLDAQALARLGVGWAVVDLAQVRQTYGIPADAPDAEARTIEAVAPGWGTPQAREGELVLLANPVRTTEAYLSFSATPPPAEGITAAVFESLPTDRVLAERPGPAMICDAGAGGCPPEPVEVERPEPGVVRATVTNDGLDAVLSIASQPLPGWSATIDGQPVDVYPVDAMRLGVTMPGGTHDVEFRYRQPGLVASGLVALLALILVALFVIEPGRLRPPPPSA
;
A
#
# COMPACT_ATOMS: atom_id res chain seq x y z
N PRO A 1 -9.40 0.96 -22.84
CA PRO A 1 -10.76 1.02 -22.25
C PRO A 1 -11.59 2.13 -22.91
N THR A 2 -12.70 1.78 -23.54
CA THR A 2 -13.73 2.77 -23.89
C THR A 2 -14.44 3.22 -22.60
N ALA A 3 -15.00 4.42 -22.61
CA ALA A 3 -15.54 5.12 -21.43
C ALA A 3 -16.66 4.35 -20.68
N ASP A 4 -17.21 3.28 -21.24
CA ASP A 4 -18.34 2.54 -20.66
C ASP A 4 -17.95 1.22 -19.96
N GLY A 5 -16.66 0.97 -19.71
CA GLY A 5 -16.22 -0.23 -18.96
C GLY A 5 -16.48 -1.58 -19.66
N GLY A 6 -16.90 -1.55 -20.93
CA GLY A 6 -17.02 -2.74 -21.77
C GLY A 6 -15.64 -3.27 -22.18
N VAL A 7 -15.46 -4.58 -22.11
CA VAL A 7 -14.31 -5.26 -22.72
C VAL A 7 -14.34 -4.96 -24.22
N ASP A 8 -13.26 -4.39 -24.77
CA ASP A 8 -13.14 -4.10 -26.21
C ASP A 8 -13.51 -5.37 -27.00
N GLY A 9 -14.38 -5.24 -28.00
CA GLY A 9 -14.81 -6.36 -28.84
C GLY A 9 -13.62 -7.12 -29.45
N ARG A 10 -12.49 -6.44 -29.66
CA ARG A 10 -11.22 -7.09 -30.07
C ARG A 10 -10.62 -7.99 -28.98
N THR A 11 -10.68 -7.60 -27.72
CA THR A 11 -10.21 -8.41 -26.58
C THR A 11 -11.09 -9.66 -26.41
N VAL A 12 -12.41 -9.52 -26.57
CA VAL A 12 -13.34 -10.67 -26.55
C VAL A 12 -13.03 -11.65 -27.68
N VAL A 13 -12.74 -11.15 -28.90
CA VAL A 13 -12.32 -11.99 -30.03
C VAL A 13 -11.01 -12.71 -29.75
N TRP A 14 -10.03 -12.06 -29.12
CA TRP A 14 -8.77 -12.71 -28.71
C TRP A 14 -8.96 -13.77 -27.64
N TRP A 15 -9.77 -13.51 -26.62
CA TRP A 15 -10.08 -14.50 -25.58
C TRP A 15 -10.84 -15.70 -26.16
N ALA A 16 -11.80 -15.45 -27.03
CA ALA A 16 -12.52 -16.50 -27.75
C ALA A 16 -11.57 -17.30 -28.65
N THR A 17 -10.63 -16.64 -29.33
CA THR A 17 -9.62 -17.30 -30.18
C THR A 17 -8.67 -18.16 -29.34
N GLY A 18 -8.18 -17.64 -28.21
CA GLY A 18 -7.34 -18.38 -27.27
C GLY A 18 -8.05 -19.59 -26.66
N ALA A 19 -9.33 -19.42 -26.26
CA ALA A 19 -10.16 -20.50 -25.75
C ALA A 19 -10.43 -21.57 -26.82
N VAL A 20 -10.73 -21.18 -28.06
CA VAL A 20 -10.92 -22.12 -29.17
C VAL A 20 -9.63 -22.87 -29.48
N VAL A 21 -8.48 -22.21 -29.46
CA VAL A 21 -7.16 -22.85 -29.65
C VAL A 21 -6.89 -23.82 -28.51
N ALA A 22 -7.12 -23.44 -27.25
CA ALA A 22 -6.89 -24.30 -26.08
C ALA A 22 -7.83 -25.52 -26.03
N ILE A 23 -9.12 -25.34 -26.37
CA ILE A 23 -10.10 -26.43 -26.44
C ILE A 23 -9.79 -27.35 -27.62
N GLY A 24 -9.48 -26.80 -28.80
CA GLY A 24 -9.11 -27.58 -29.98
C GLY A 24 -7.83 -28.38 -29.76
N ALA A 25 -6.85 -27.77 -29.11
CA ALA A 25 -5.63 -28.39 -28.62
C ALA A 25 -5.87 -29.55 -27.64
N PHE A 26 -6.73 -29.35 -26.65
CA PHE A 26 -7.09 -30.38 -25.67
C PHE A 26 -7.83 -31.54 -26.35
N ALA A 27 -8.77 -31.25 -27.26
CA ALA A 27 -9.49 -32.25 -28.04
C ALA A 27 -8.54 -33.04 -28.98
N LEU A 28 -7.60 -32.35 -29.63
CA LEU A 28 -6.56 -32.99 -30.46
C LEU A 28 -5.63 -33.86 -29.62
N GLY A 29 -5.25 -33.44 -28.41
CA GLY A 29 -4.48 -34.26 -27.48
C GLY A 29 -5.23 -35.49 -26.97
N ALA A 30 -6.53 -35.37 -26.71
CA ALA A 30 -7.40 -36.46 -26.28
C ALA A 30 -7.70 -37.49 -27.39
N LEU A 31 -7.71 -37.04 -28.65
CA LEU A 31 -7.96 -37.87 -29.84
C LEU A 31 -6.67 -38.34 -30.54
N ALA A 32 -5.52 -37.77 -30.20
CA ALA A 32 -4.25 -38.13 -30.82
C ALA A 32 -3.86 -39.58 -30.50
N PRO A 33 -3.24 -40.30 -31.46
CA PRO A 33 -2.62 -41.59 -31.17
C PRO A 33 -1.68 -41.45 -29.97
N ARG A 34 -1.72 -42.40 -29.04
CA ARG A 34 -0.98 -42.34 -27.76
C ARG A 34 0.50 -42.00 -27.86
N ARG A 35 1.14 -42.21 -29.02
CA ARG A 35 2.56 -41.91 -29.33
C ARG A 35 2.86 -40.45 -29.69
N LEU A 36 1.82 -39.68 -30.02
CA LEU A 36 1.92 -38.27 -30.43
C LEU A 36 1.38 -37.33 -29.35
N ALA A 37 0.68 -37.86 -28.34
CA ALA A 37 0.16 -37.11 -27.20
C ALA A 37 1.18 -36.16 -26.53
N PRO A 38 2.45 -36.53 -26.30
CA PRO A 38 3.41 -35.62 -25.67
C PRO A 38 3.90 -34.51 -26.60
N VAL A 39 3.97 -34.78 -27.91
CA VAL A 39 4.34 -33.77 -28.92
C VAL A 39 3.20 -32.78 -29.13
N VAL A 40 1.96 -33.29 -29.19
CA VAL A 40 0.75 -32.46 -29.27
C VAL A 40 0.63 -31.65 -27.98
N GLY A 41 0.73 -32.25 -26.80
CA GLY A 41 0.69 -31.55 -25.52
C GLY A 41 1.75 -30.46 -25.37
N ALA A 42 3.01 -30.74 -25.77
CA ALA A 42 4.07 -29.73 -25.76
C ALA A 42 3.81 -28.59 -26.77
N GLY A 43 3.31 -28.90 -27.97
CA GLY A 43 2.95 -27.89 -28.97
C GLY A 43 1.79 -27.01 -28.53
N VAL A 44 0.81 -27.59 -27.84
CA VAL A 44 -0.32 -26.87 -27.22
C VAL A 44 0.15 -25.94 -26.12
N LEU A 45 0.97 -26.42 -25.20
CA LEU A 45 1.51 -25.62 -24.12
C LEU A 45 2.35 -24.46 -24.68
N ALA A 46 3.19 -24.75 -25.68
CA ALA A 46 3.98 -23.72 -26.37
C ALA A 46 3.10 -22.70 -27.08
N ALA A 47 2.00 -23.12 -27.73
CA ALA A 47 1.06 -22.21 -28.38
C ALA A 47 0.30 -21.32 -27.37
N VAL A 48 -0.16 -21.89 -26.25
CA VAL A 48 -0.79 -21.12 -25.15
C VAL A 48 0.20 -20.12 -24.59
N VAL A 49 1.44 -20.53 -24.28
CA VAL A 49 2.49 -19.63 -23.80
C VAL A 49 2.79 -18.55 -24.83
N LEU A 50 2.90 -18.90 -26.12
CA LEU A 50 3.17 -17.91 -27.16
C LEU A 50 2.03 -16.90 -27.29
N ILE A 51 0.77 -17.34 -27.25
CA ILE A 51 -0.41 -16.47 -27.31
C ILE A 51 -0.48 -15.59 -26.06
N GLU A 52 -0.30 -16.15 -24.87
CA GLU A 52 -0.29 -15.43 -23.60
C GLU A 52 0.88 -14.45 -23.46
N LEU A 53 2.01 -14.68 -24.14
CA LEU A 53 3.13 -13.73 -24.14
C LEU A 53 2.98 -12.67 -25.25
N THR A 54 2.50 -13.06 -26.43
CA THR A 54 2.43 -12.16 -27.59
C THR A 54 1.19 -11.29 -27.61
N ALA A 55 0.03 -11.78 -27.16
CA ALA A 55 -1.19 -10.98 -27.12
C ALA A 55 -1.07 -9.79 -26.14
N PRO A 56 -0.54 -9.96 -24.91
CA PRO A 56 -0.28 -8.82 -24.03
C PRO A 56 0.89 -7.95 -24.50
N ALA A 57 1.94 -8.52 -25.11
CA ALA A 57 3.07 -7.74 -25.62
C ALA A 57 2.69 -6.86 -26.82
N SER A 58 1.86 -7.36 -27.74
CA SER A 58 1.36 -6.60 -28.92
C SER A 58 0.37 -5.50 -28.57
N HIS A 59 -0.29 -5.60 -27.41
CA HIS A 59 -1.12 -4.55 -26.83
C HIS A 59 -0.45 -3.81 -25.67
N SER A 60 0.82 -4.10 -25.40
CA SER A 60 1.58 -3.33 -24.44
C SER A 60 1.68 -1.92 -24.99
N MET A 61 1.26 -0.94 -24.19
CA MET A 61 1.43 0.47 -24.54
C MET A 61 2.89 0.65 -24.94
N ALA A 62 3.14 1.24 -26.12
CA ALA A 62 4.48 1.65 -26.50
C ALA A 62 5.04 2.41 -25.30
N ARG A 63 6.06 1.83 -24.63
CA ARG A 63 6.71 2.44 -23.47
C ARG A 63 7.50 3.64 -24.00
N GLN A 64 6.81 4.74 -24.29
CA GLN A 64 7.39 5.93 -24.90
C GLN A 64 8.24 6.72 -23.90
N HIS A 65 8.28 6.30 -22.63
CA HIS A 65 9.14 6.91 -21.64
C HIS A 65 9.75 5.85 -20.73
N LEU A 66 10.68 5.06 -21.29
CA LEU A 66 11.70 4.43 -20.46
C LEU A 66 12.74 5.52 -20.20
N THR A 67 13.01 5.77 -18.92
CA THR A 67 14.11 6.63 -18.52
C THR A 67 15.41 5.85 -18.66
N ASP A 68 16.44 6.49 -19.20
CA ASP A 68 17.81 5.97 -19.22
C ASP A 68 18.58 6.35 -17.94
N GLU A 69 17.94 7.09 -17.03
CA GLU A 69 18.55 7.51 -15.77
C GLU A 69 18.48 6.38 -14.73
N PRO A 70 19.59 6.11 -14.03
CA PRO A 70 19.59 5.11 -12.97
C PRO A 70 18.68 5.55 -11.82
N PHE A 71 18.16 4.59 -11.06
CA PHE A 71 17.28 4.89 -9.92
C PHE A 71 17.96 5.81 -8.87
N THR A 72 19.29 5.81 -8.83
CA THR A 72 20.11 6.70 -7.99
C THR A 72 20.03 8.17 -8.39
N ALA A 73 19.56 8.49 -9.60
CA ALA A 73 19.35 9.86 -10.04
C ALA A 73 18.09 10.50 -9.43
N TYR A 74 17.25 9.73 -8.75
CA TYR A 74 16.02 10.22 -8.10
C TYR A 74 16.17 10.47 -6.58
N THR A 75 17.39 10.34 -6.05
CA THR A 75 17.68 10.72 -4.67
C THR A 75 17.72 12.23 -4.54
N SER A 76 17.09 12.75 -3.49
CA SER A 76 17.05 14.18 -3.18
C SER A 76 17.14 14.37 -1.66
N PRO A 77 17.42 15.58 -1.17
CA PRO A 77 17.39 15.85 0.27
C PRO A 77 16.05 15.49 0.93
N ILE A 78 14.94 15.54 0.16
CA ILE A 78 13.61 15.11 0.61
C ILE A 78 13.58 13.60 0.83
N SER A 79 14.03 12.80 -0.14
CA SER A 79 13.96 11.35 -0.03
C SER A 79 14.97 10.78 0.97
N GLU A 80 16.15 11.39 1.12
CA GLU A 80 17.12 11.04 2.17
C GLU A 80 16.53 11.27 3.58
N ARG A 81 15.85 12.40 3.78
CA ARG A 81 15.18 12.72 5.05
C ARG A 81 14.09 11.70 5.38
N LEU A 82 13.26 11.35 4.40
CA LEU A 82 12.18 10.37 4.57
C LEU A 82 12.71 8.96 4.84
N ALA A 83 13.78 8.55 4.16
CA ALA A 83 14.41 7.26 4.39
C ALA A 83 15.02 7.13 5.79
N ALA A 84 15.47 8.25 6.38
CA ALA A 84 16.06 8.28 7.73
C ALA A 84 15.01 8.30 8.86
N GLU A 85 13.89 9.02 8.68
CA GLU A 85 12.92 9.27 9.76
C GLU A 85 11.65 8.41 9.67
N GLY A 86 11.39 7.78 8.52
CA GLY A 86 10.23 6.92 8.31
C GLY A 86 8.89 7.66 8.36
N GLY A 87 7.79 6.92 8.54
CA GLY A 87 6.42 7.43 8.49
C GLY A 87 5.84 7.53 7.07
N LEU A 88 4.52 7.74 6.96
CA LEU A 88 3.87 7.90 5.65
C LEU A 88 4.01 9.35 5.17
N VAL A 89 4.27 9.48 3.86
CA VAL A 89 4.22 10.75 3.14
C VAL A 89 2.94 10.89 2.34
N ILE A 90 2.46 12.12 2.18
CA ILE A 90 1.49 12.52 1.17
C ILE A 90 2.11 13.57 0.24
N SER A 91 1.74 13.57 -1.04
CA SER A 91 2.24 14.54 -2.02
C SER A 91 1.13 15.52 -2.41
N VAL A 92 1.41 16.81 -2.29
CA VAL A 92 0.63 17.95 -2.81
C VAL A 92 1.46 18.62 -3.92
N ALA A 93 1.89 17.80 -4.88
CA ALA A 93 2.67 18.22 -6.02
C ALA A 93 1.93 17.91 -7.32
N GLY A 94 2.44 18.48 -8.39
CA GLY A 94 1.84 18.40 -9.71
C GLY A 94 2.22 17.14 -10.42
N THR A 95 1.74 17.01 -11.64
CA THR A 95 2.14 15.91 -12.51
C THR A 95 2.73 16.45 -13.80
N ARG A 96 4.08 16.55 -13.82
CA ARG A 96 4.87 16.92 -14.99
C ARG A 96 5.36 15.63 -15.66
N PHE A 97 4.54 15.07 -16.53
CA PHE A 97 4.74 13.72 -17.09
C PHE A 97 6.03 13.57 -17.93
N ASP A 98 6.56 14.69 -18.41
CA ASP A 98 7.78 14.81 -19.19
C ASP A 98 9.05 15.01 -18.34
N ASP A 99 8.90 15.25 -17.03
CA ASP A 99 9.99 15.54 -16.11
C ASP A 99 10.15 14.41 -15.06
N TRP A 100 10.88 13.35 -15.45
CA TRP A 100 11.09 12.17 -14.60
C TRP A 100 11.77 12.47 -13.26
N PRO A 101 12.85 13.29 -13.20
CA PRO A 101 13.43 13.70 -11.92
C PRO A 101 12.41 14.38 -11.02
N TYR A 102 11.62 15.32 -11.54
CA TYR A 102 10.55 15.96 -10.77
C TYR A 102 9.55 14.94 -10.23
N LEU A 103 9.07 13.99 -11.05
CA LEU A 103 8.10 12.98 -10.60
C LEU A 103 8.65 12.10 -9.46
N GLY A 104 9.95 11.77 -9.53
CA GLY A 104 10.67 11.07 -8.47
C GLY A 104 10.75 11.88 -7.19
N HIS A 105 11.18 13.14 -7.30
CA HIS A 105 11.42 14.03 -6.16
C HIS A 105 10.10 14.49 -5.51
N ALA A 106 9.05 14.64 -6.31
CA ALA A 106 7.69 14.97 -5.88
C ALA A 106 6.99 13.78 -5.20
N LEU A 107 7.60 12.58 -5.22
CA LEU A 107 7.03 11.34 -4.68
C LEU A 107 5.63 11.09 -5.21
N ARG A 108 5.46 11.24 -6.54
CA ARG A 108 4.22 10.83 -7.22
C ARG A 108 3.86 9.41 -6.79
N PRO A 109 2.58 9.03 -6.69
CA PRO A 109 2.17 7.66 -6.39
C PRO A 109 3.05 6.61 -7.06
N ASN A 110 3.60 5.70 -6.25
CA ASN A 110 4.54 4.63 -6.59
C ASN A 110 6.00 5.05 -6.88
N ALA A 111 6.31 6.33 -7.12
CA ALA A 111 7.69 6.81 -7.22
C ALA A 111 8.42 6.74 -5.87
N ASN A 112 7.68 6.79 -4.76
CA ASN A 112 8.18 6.59 -3.40
C ASN A 112 8.93 5.24 -3.23
N ALA A 113 8.54 4.21 -3.98
CA ALA A 113 9.20 2.90 -3.95
C ALA A 113 10.65 2.94 -4.47
N ILE A 114 10.99 3.89 -5.34
CA ILE A 114 12.35 4.06 -5.88
C ILE A 114 13.33 4.46 -4.78
N VAL A 115 12.86 5.27 -3.83
CA VAL A 115 13.66 5.87 -2.77
C VAL A 115 13.40 5.27 -1.39
N GLY A 116 12.60 4.20 -1.31
CA GLY A 116 12.28 3.53 -0.05
C GLY A 116 11.43 4.36 0.91
N ALA A 117 10.74 5.40 0.44
CA ALA A 117 9.83 6.19 1.26
C ALA A 117 8.46 5.51 1.31
N ARG A 118 7.80 5.49 2.48
CA ARG A 118 6.45 4.95 2.61
C ARG A 118 5.41 6.02 2.28
N SER A 119 4.42 5.71 1.47
CA SER A 119 3.39 6.69 1.05
C SER A 119 1.98 6.19 1.30
N ILE A 120 1.10 7.08 1.80
CA ILE A 120 -0.32 6.78 1.95
C ILE A 120 -1.04 6.66 0.59
N ASP A 121 -0.51 7.32 -0.44
CA ASP A 121 -1.00 7.24 -1.83
C ASP A 121 -0.19 6.23 -2.67
N GLY A 122 0.60 5.38 -2.00
CA GLY A 122 1.36 4.30 -2.60
C GLY A 122 0.94 2.94 -2.04
N TYR A 123 1.71 1.90 -2.34
CA TYR A 123 1.46 0.55 -1.85
C TYR A 123 1.44 0.43 -0.31
N ASP A 124 2.14 1.32 0.40
CA ASP A 124 2.18 1.35 1.87
C ASP A 124 0.88 1.82 2.52
N GLY A 125 0.15 2.71 1.85
CA GLY A 125 -1.16 3.20 2.29
C GLY A 125 -2.28 2.16 2.15
N GLY A 126 -1.99 1.06 1.46
CA GLY A 126 -2.87 -0.08 1.33
C GLY A 126 -3.10 -0.47 -0.14
N PRO A 127 -2.63 -1.64 -0.60
CA PRO A 127 -2.86 -2.06 -1.97
C PRO A 127 -4.31 -2.48 -2.24
N TRP A 128 -5.11 -2.65 -1.18
CA TRP A 128 -6.49 -3.13 -1.27
C TRP A 128 -7.46 -2.03 -0.88
N VAL A 129 -8.26 -1.57 -1.83
CA VAL A 129 -9.37 -0.64 -1.53
C VAL A 129 -10.45 -1.42 -0.79
N THR A 130 -10.46 -1.30 0.55
CA THR A 130 -11.49 -1.89 1.43
C THR A 130 -12.45 -0.81 1.91
N LYS A 131 -13.63 -1.18 2.42
CA LYS A 131 -14.58 -0.21 3.01
C LYS A 131 -13.94 0.64 4.11
N ARG A 132 -13.08 0.05 4.94
CA ARG A 132 -12.34 0.75 6.01
C ARG A 132 -11.31 1.73 5.45
N TRP A 133 -10.59 1.30 4.42
CA TRP A 133 -9.63 2.17 3.73
C TRP A 133 -10.36 3.36 3.10
N VAL A 134 -11.49 3.13 2.42
CA VAL A 134 -12.30 4.21 1.84
C VAL A 134 -12.79 5.17 2.93
N ALA A 135 -13.28 4.67 4.07
CA ALA A 135 -13.69 5.50 5.19
C ALA A 135 -12.54 6.35 5.76
N GLY A 136 -11.36 5.76 5.92
CA GLY A 136 -10.16 6.46 6.39
C GLY A 136 -9.71 7.54 5.39
N VAL A 137 -9.53 7.20 4.12
CA VAL A 137 -9.06 8.15 3.09
C VAL A 137 -10.10 9.24 2.81
N SER A 138 -11.40 8.94 2.92
CA SER A 138 -12.45 9.96 2.78
C SER A 138 -12.36 11.06 3.85
N SER A 139 -11.67 10.82 4.98
CA SER A 139 -11.45 11.85 5.99
C SER A 139 -10.49 12.97 5.56
N ILE A 140 -9.66 12.70 4.54
CA ILE A 140 -8.66 13.65 4.02
C ILE A 140 -8.96 14.05 2.56
N ALA A 141 -10.09 13.63 2.00
CA ALA A 141 -10.51 13.95 0.64
C ALA A 141 -11.56 15.07 0.62
N ALA A 142 -11.52 15.94 -0.38
CA ALA A 142 -12.36 17.14 -0.46
C ALA A 142 -13.86 16.82 -0.63
N ASP A 143 -14.18 15.90 -1.54
CA ASP A 143 -15.56 15.56 -1.93
C ASP A 143 -15.89 14.07 -1.67
N GLY A 144 -15.23 13.49 -0.65
CA GLY A 144 -15.21 12.04 -0.42
C GLY A 144 -14.27 11.31 -1.38
N PHE A 145 -14.20 9.98 -1.24
CA PHE A 145 -13.25 9.17 -2.03
C PHE A 145 -13.80 8.77 -3.41
N ASP A 146 -13.09 9.15 -4.47
CA ASP A 146 -13.27 8.67 -5.84
C ASP A 146 -12.19 7.63 -6.18
N ALA A 147 -12.63 6.40 -6.46
CA ALA A 147 -11.76 5.26 -6.79
C ALA A 147 -11.03 5.39 -8.14
N THR A 148 -11.41 6.37 -8.97
CA THR A 148 -10.77 6.62 -10.27
C THR A 148 -9.59 7.59 -10.16
N LEU A 149 -9.43 8.26 -9.02
CA LEU A 149 -8.39 9.25 -8.78
C LEU A 149 -7.38 8.77 -7.72
N PRO A 150 -6.09 9.15 -7.82
CA PRO A 150 -5.15 9.01 -6.72
C PRO A 150 -5.59 9.82 -5.50
N VAL A 151 -5.13 9.43 -4.30
CA VAL A 151 -5.45 10.16 -3.05
C VAL A 151 -4.92 11.59 -3.10
N SER A 152 -3.69 11.78 -3.59
CA SER A 152 -3.05 13.10 -3.74
C SER A 152 -3.86 14.10 -4.59
N TRP A 153 -4.69 13.62 -5.52
CA TRP A 153 -5.42 14.46 -6.46
C TRP A 153 -6.78 14.94 -5.92
N GLN A 154 -7.26 14.31 -4.85
CA GLN A 154 -8.57 14.57 -4.27
C GLN A 154 -8.46 15.06 -2.82
N LEU A 155 -7.26 15.43 -2.36
CA LEU A 155 -7.03 15.93 -1.00
C LEU A 155 -7.88 17.16 -0.70
N ALA A 156 -8.48 17.18 0.49
CA ALA A 156 -9.03 18.39 1.07
C ALA A 156 -7.88 19.36 1.37
N LEU A 157 -8.04 20.61 0.91
CA LEU A 157 -7.11 21.70 1.20
C LEU A 157 -7.84 22.83 1.94
N PRO A 158 -7.22 23.45 2.96
CA PRO A 158 -5.88 23.16 3.50
C PRO A 158 -5.77 21.78 4.15
N LEU A 159 -4.55 21.24 4.23
CA LEU A 159 -4.27 19.93 4.82
C LEU A 159 -4.65 19.91 6.31
N ASP A 160 -5.48 18.96 6.71
CA ASP A 160 -5.77 18.69 8.11
C ASP A 160 -4.65 17.87 8.75
N ALA A 161 -3.88 18.53 9.62
CA ALA A 161 -2.76 17.94 10.35
C ALA A 161 -3.19 16.73 11.20
N GLN A 162 -4.36 16.81 11.85
CA GLN A 162 -4.83 15.79 12.77
C GLN A 162 -5.38 14.57 12.04
N ALA A 163 -6.19 14.79 10.99
CA ALA A 163 -6.70 13.69 10.16
C ALA A 163 -5.53 12.93 9.49
N LEU A 164 -4.53 13.64 8.96
CA LEU A 164 -3.34 13.04 8.37
C LEU A 164 -2.52 12.27 9.40
N ALA A 165 -2.28 12.82 10.59
CA ALA A 165 -1.52 12.15 11.64
C ALA A 165 -2.19 10.84 12.07
N ARG A 166 -3.52 10.81 12.18
CA ARG A 166 -4.29 9.59 12.47
C ARG A 166 -4.09 8.50 11.44
N LEU A 167 -3.99 8.87 10.16
CA LEU A 167 -3.69 7.91 9.10
C LEU A 167 -2.21 7.49 9.05
N GLY A 168 -1.37 8.04 9.94
CA GLY A 168 0.08 7.77 10.01
C GLY A 168 0.92 8.64 9.08
N VAL A 169 0.33 9.70 8.51
CA VAL A 169 1.00 10.65 7.63
C VAL A 169 1.74 11.69 8.48
N GLY A 170 3.06 11.54 8.53
CA GLY A 170 3.96 12.44 9.24
C GLY A 170 4.55 13.54 8.35
N TRP A 171 4.41 13.40 7.04
CA TRP A 171 5.14 14.19 6.06
C TRP A 171 4.26 14.61 4.89
N ALA A 172 4.47 15.84 4.40
CA ALA A 172 3.90 16.31 3.14
C ALA A 172 5.01 16.83 2.22
N VAL A 173 5.03 16.37 0.96
CA VAL A 173 5.81 17.01 -0.11
C VAL A 173 4.92 18.01 -0.80
N VAL A 174 5.35 19.26 -0.90
CA VAL A 174 4.57 20.37 -1.47
C VAL A 174 5.34 21.01 -2.62
N ASP A 175 4.69 21.17 -3.78
CA ASP A 175 5.20 22.00 -4.87
C ASP A 175 4.77 23.46 -4.65
N LEU A 176 5.69 24.28 -4.13
CA LEU A 176 5.40 25.68 -3.82
C LEU A 176 4.99 26.49 -5.06
N ALA A 177 5.53 26.18 -6.24
CA ALA A 177 5.20 26.90 -7.46
C ALA A 177 3.75 26.63 -7.89
N GLN A 178 3.32 25.38 -7.81
CA GLN A 178 1.93 25.02 -8.09
C GLN A 178 0.97 25.61 -7.05
N VAL A 179 1.29 25.50 -5.76
CA VAL A 179 0.42 26.05 -4.70
C VAL A 179 0.30 27.56 -4.87
N ARG A 180 1.39 28.29 -5.13
CA ARG A 180 1.33 29.73 -5.43
C ARG A 180 0.38 30.04 -6.59
N GLN A 181 0.43 29.25 -7.67
CA GLN A 181 -0.47 29.42 -8.79
C GLN A 181 -1.94 29.17 -8.39
N THR A 182 -2.22 28.08 -7.66
CA THR A 182 -3.57 27.72 -7.21
C THR A 182 -4.18 28.78 -6.29
N TYR A 183 -3.38 29.36 -5.39
CA TYR A 183 -3.84 30.37 -4.42
C TYR A 183 -3.61 31.82 -4.87
N GLY A 184 -3.08 32.05 -6.08
CA GLY A 184 -2.83 33.38 -6.62
C GLY A 184 -1.80 34.20 -5.82
N ILE A 185 -0.77 33.55 -5.26
CA ILE A 185 0.27 34.18 -4.46
C ILE A 185 1.45 34.56 -5.39
N PRO A 186 1.78 35.85 -5.56
CA PRO A 186 2.92 36.27 -6.39
C PRO A 186 4.24 35.76 -5.80
N ALA A 187 5.14 35.29 -6.67
CA ALA A 187 6.43 34.74 -6.24
C ALA A 187 7.37 35.80 -5.61
N ASP A 188 7.18 37.06 -5.96
CA ASP A 188 7.92 38.22 -5.46
C ASP A 188 7.25 38.91 -4.26
N ALA A 189 6.10 38.40 -3.80
CA ALA A 189 5.44 38.96 -2.63
C ALA A 189 6.31 38.80 -1.37
N PRO A 190 6.25 39.74 -0.42
CA PRO A 190 6.85 39.55 0.90
C PRO A 190 6.36 38.25 1.53
N ASP A 191 7.31 37.48 2.07
CA ASP A 191 7.05 36.19 2.72
C ASP A 191 6.26 35.20 1.85
N ALA A 192 6.41 35.27 0.51
CA ALA A 192 5.65 34.45 -0.44
C ALA A 192 5.67 32.95 -0.08
N GLU A 193 6.83 32.41 0.29
CA GLU A 193 6.96 31.02 0.72
C GLU A 193 6.14 30.70 1.97
N ALA A 194 6.31 31.47 3.05
CA ALA A 194 5.58 31.26 4.30
C ALA A 194 4.06 31.38 4.07
N ARG A 195 3.62 32.35 3.26
CA ARG A 195 2.22 32.50 2.85
C ARG A 195 1.71 31.32 2.03
N THR A 196 2.56 30.74 1.18
CA THR A 196 2.22 29.56 0.37
C THR A 196 2.05 28.32 1.25
N ILE A 197 2.99 28.11 2.19
CA ILE A 197 2.91 27.02 3.15
C ILE A 197 1.69 27.18 4.04
N GLU A 198 1.44 28.37 4.58
CA GLU A 198 0.27 28.63 5.43
C GLU A 198 -1.05 28.46 4.69
N ALA A 199 -1.10 28.72 3.38
CA ALA A 199 -2.31 28.51 2.57
C ALA A 199 -2.65 27.02 2.36
N VAL A 200 -1.65 26.15 2.26
CA VAL A 200 -1.84 24.72 1.96
C VAL A 200 -1.74 23.83 3.20
N ALA A 201 -0.93 24.19 4.18
CA ALA A 201 -0.65 23.42 5.40
C ALA A 201 -0.48 24.37 6.62
N PRO A 202 -1.58 24.98 7.10
CA PRO A 202 -1.56 25.96 8.18
C PRO A 202 -0.88 25.44 9.44
N GLY A 203 0.08 26.18 9.98
CA GLY A 203 0.77 25.82 11.24
C GLY A 203 1.81 24.68 11.13
N TRP A 204 2.15 24.21 9.93
CA TRP A 204 3.19 23.17 9.74
C TRP A 204 4.62 23.71 9.82
N GLY A 205 4.79 25.04 9.88
CA GLY A 205 6.08 25.68 10.09
C GLY A 205 6.97 25.70 8.83
N THR A 206 8.28 25.55 9.02
CA THR A 206 9.26 25.70 7.94
C THR A 206 9.62 24.38 7.26
N PRO A 207 10.06 24.40 5.98
CA PRO A 207 10.59 23.22 5.29
C PRO A 207 11.70 22.49 6.06
N GLN A 208 11.61 21.17 6.10
CA GLN A 208 12.60 20.26 6.71
C GLN A 208 13.63 19.76 5.69
N ALA A 209 13.26 19.76 4.41
CA ALA A 209 14.12 19.48 3.27
C ALA A 209 13.58 20.19 2.03
N ARG A 210 14.43 20.36 1.01
CA ARG A 210 14.08 21.07 -0.21
C ARG A 210 14.77 20.43 -1.42
N GLU A 211 14.07 20.47 -2.54
CA GLU A 211 14.60 20.18 -3.86
C GLU A 211 13.94 21.13 -4.89
N GLY A 212 14.64 22.23 -5.21
CA GLY A 212 14.05 23.33 -5.99
C GLY A 212 12.81 23.95 -5.31
N GLU A 213 11.67 23.88 -5.99
CA GLU A 213 10.35 24.35 -5.51
C GLU A 213 9.58 23.28 -4.71
N LEU A 214 10.09 22.05 -4.65
CA LEU A 214 9.55 21.01 -3.79
C LEU A 214 10.10 21.18 -2.38
N VAL A 215 9.20 21.19 -1.40
CA VAL A 215 9.56 21.24 0.02
C VAL A 215 8.94 20.08 0.77
N LEU A 216 9.68 19.57 1.75
CA LEU A 216 9.19 18.60 2.72
C LEU A 216 8.74 19.33 3.98
N LEU A 217 7.48 19.18 4.35
CA LEU A 217 6.92 19.69 5.60
C LEU A 217 6.69 18.53 6.58
N ALA A 218 7.05 18.75 7.84
CA ALA A 218 6.71 17.84 8.92
C ALA A 218 5.32 18.18 9.46
N ASN A 219 4.45 17.19 9.57
CA ASN A 219 3.17 17.36 10.24
C ASN A 219 3.44 17.69 11.73
N PRO A 220 2.92 18.82 12.27
CA PRO A 220 3.21 19.29 13.61
C PRO A 220 2.67 18.37 14.71
N VAL A 221 1.62 17.60 14.39
CA VAL A 221 1.00 16.62 15.31
C VAL A 221 1.26 15.18 14.87
N ARG A 222 2.31 14.96 14.05
CA ARG A 222 2.67 13.63 13.55
C ARG A 222 2.81 12.63 14.69
N THR A 223 2.24 11.45 14.48
CA THR A 223 2.60 10.27 15.27
C THR A 223 3.76 9.55 14.61
N THR A 224 4.58 8.88 15.39
CA THR A 224 5.52 7.88 14.87
C THR A 224 4.79 6.78 14.12
N GLU A 225 5.55 5.95 13.41
CA GLU A 225 5.00 4.78 12.72
C GLU A 225 4.19 3.89 13.66
N ALA A 226 4.65 3.71 14.90
CA ALA A 226 3.89 3.08 15.96
C ALA A 226 3.86 3.93 17.22
N TYR A 227 2.78 3.84 17.99
CA TYR A 227 2.67 4.50 19.28
C TYR A 227 1.75 3.71 20.22
N LEU A 228 1.92 3.93 21.53
CA LEU A 228 0.98 3.50 22.56
C LEU A 228 -0.08 4.55 22.79
N SER A 229 -1.33 4.13 22.88
CA SER A 229 -2.43 4.96 23.35
C SER A 229 -3.06 4.37 24.60
N PHE A 230 -3.20 5.20 25.61
CA PHE A 230 -3.76 4.87 26.93
C PHE A 230 -5.20 5.33 27.09
N SER A 231 -5.86 5.65 25.97
CA SER A 231 -7.26 6.01 25.92
C SER A 231 -7.83 5.56 24.59
N ALA A 232 -8.93 4.83 24.62
CA ALA A 232 -9.61 4.42 23.42
C ALA A 232 -11.11 4.57 23.57
N THR A 233 -11.78 4.86 22.46
CA THR A 233 -13.24 4.83 22.37
C THR A 233 -13.65 3.91 21.23
N PRO A 234 -14.80 3.22 21.32
CA PRO A 234 -15.33 2.48 20.20
C PRO A 234 -15.61 3.41 19.00
N PRO A 235 -15.41 2.93 17.76
CA PRO A 235 -15.81 3.70 16.59
C PRO A 235 -17.34 3.90 16.55
N PRO A 236 -17.83 5.00 15.96
CA PRO A 236 -19.27 5.23 15.80
C PRO A 236 -19.94 4.14 14.97
N ALA A 237 -21.22 3.87 15.24
CA ALA A 237 -21.99 2.87 14.51
C ALA A 237 -22.23 3.27 13.05
N GLU A 238 -22.35 4.57 12.76
CA GLU A 238 -22.50 5.10 11.40
C GLU A 238 -21.20 5.04 10.57
N GLY A 239 -20.06 4.70 11.20
CA GLY A 239 -18.75 4.63 10.56
C GLY A 239 -17.84 5.81 10.91
N ILE A 240 -16.65 5.81 10.31
CA ILE A 240 -15.61 6.81 10.56
C ILE A 240 -15.70 7.88 9.46
N THR A 241 -15.83 9.14 9.85
CA THR A 241 -15.91 10.31 8.94
C THR A 241 -14.82 11.33 9.26
N ALA A 242 -14.59 12.30 8.37
CA ALA A 242 -13.70 13.44 8.61
C ALA A 242 -14.00 14.13 9.95
N ALA A 243 -15.28 14.46 10.19
CA ALA A 243 -15.72 15.11 11.43
C ALA A 243 -15.41 14.29 12.70
N VAL A 244 -15.41 12.96 12.62
CA VAL A 244 -15.00 12.09 13.75
C VAL A 244 -13.50 12.23 14.00
N PHE A 245 -12.68 12.29 12.95
CA PHE A 245 -11.24 12.51 13.06
C PHE A 245 -10.87 13.94 13.45
N GLU A 246 -11.66 14.94 13.12
CA GLU A 246 -11.42 16.32 13.58
C GLU A 246 -11.78 16.48 15.06
N SER A 247 -12.86 15.82 15.51
CA SER A 247 -13.38 16.00 16.88
C SER A 247 -12.71 15.12 17.93
N LEU A 248 -12.11 13.98 17.54
CA LEU A 248 -11.50 13.07 18.51
C LEU A 248 -10.14 13.63 18.99
N PRO A 249 -9.89 13.79 20.29
CA PRO A 249 -8.60 14.28 20.81
C PRO A 249 -7.40 13.38 20.44
N THR A 250 -6.20 13.96 20.33
CA THR A 250 -4.97 13.24 19.91
C THR A 250 -4.47 12.21 20.93
N ASP A 251 -4.88 12.30 22.19
CA ASP A 251 -4.56 11.35 23.26
C ASP A 251 -5.42 10.08 23.20
N ARG A 252 -6.36 10.00 22.25
CA ARG A 252 -7.34 8.93 22.16
C ARG A 252 -7.50 8.40 20.74
N VAL A 253 -7.65 7.08 20.67
CA VAL A 253 -7.85 6.35 19.41
C VAL A 253 -9.25 5.75 19.29
N LEU A 254 -9.72 5.56 18.05
CA LEU A 254 -10.85 4.70 17.77
C LEU A 254 -10.36 3.26 17.71
N ALA A 255 -10.77 2.43 18.66
CA ALA A 255 -10.42 1.02 18.70
C ALA A 255 -11.68 0.16 18.69
N GLU A 256 -11.75 -0.84 17.80
CA GLU A 256 -12.88 -1.77 17.77
C GLU A 256 -12.94 -2.67 19.01
N ARG A 257 -11.77 -2.99 19.58
CA ARG A 257 -11.64 -3.87 20.76
C ARG A 257 -10.63 -3.30 21.76
N PRO A 258 -10.97 -2.20 22.46
CA PRO A 258 -10.05 -1.56 23.39
C PRO A 258 -9.72 -2.42 24.64
N GLY A 259 -10.44 -3.51 24.90
CA GLY A 259 -10.28 -4.23 26.17
C GLY A 259 -10.81 -3.42 27.38
N PRO A 260 -10.83 -4.04 28.57
CA PRO A 260 -11.64 -3.53 29.69
C PRO A 260 -10.98 -2.47 30.60
N ALA A 261 -9.69 -2.14 30.46
CA ALA A 261 -8.95 -1.35 31.47
C ALA A 261 -7.95 -0.31 30.93
N MET A 262 -8.19 0.28 29.76
CA MET A 262 -7.31 1.33 29.19
C MET A 262 -7.79 2.75 29.50
N ILE A 263 -8.50 2.97 30.61
CA ILE A 263 -8.94 4.32 30.98
C ILE A 263 -7.87 4.89 31.91
N CYS A 264 -6.98 5.69 31.33
CA CYS A 264 -6.19 6.62 32.11
C CYS A 264 -7.15 7.65 32.77
N ASP A 265 -7.30 7.58 34.09
CA ASP A 265 -7.98 8.62 34.86
C ASP A 265 -7.11 9.88 34.83
N ALA A 266 -7.52 10.84 34.00
CA ALA A 266 -6.86 12.11 33.81
C ALA A 266 -6.87 12.93 35.12
N GLY A 267 -5.84 12.78 35.94
CA GLY A 267 -5.28 13.93 36.65
C GLY A 267 -4.85 15.02 35.66
N ALA A 268 -4.35 16.15 36.17
CA ALA A 268 -4.18 17.44 35.45
C ALA A 268 -3.28 17.47 34.18
N GLY A 269 -2.93 16.34 33.56
CA GLY A 269 -2.08 16.27 32.36
C GLY A 269 -2.51 15.33 31.23
N GLY A 270 -3.59 14.55 31.37
CA GLY A 270 -3.97 13.54 30.36
C GLY A 270 -2.93 12.42 30.18
N CYS A 271 -3.15 11.51 29.22
CA CYS A 271 -2.19 10.47 28.85
C CYS A 271 -1.80 10.61 27.37
N PRO A 272 -0.77 11.43 27.04
CA PRO A 272 -0.36 11.61 25.66
C PRO A 272 0.12 10.29 25.05
N PRO A 273 0.01 10.10 23.72
CA PRO A 273 0.53 8.92 23.07
C PRO A 273 2.05 8.82 23.23
N GLU A 274 2.55 7.62 23.48
CA GLU A 274 3.99 7.36 23.59
C GLU A 274 4.53 6.75 22.30
N PRO A 275 5.58 7.32 21.69
CA PRO A 275 6.14 6.79 20.45
C PRO A 275 6.80 5.42 20.69
N VAL A 276 6.63 4.52 19.71
CA VAL A 276 7.26 3.20 19.70
C VAL A 276 8.09 3.07 18.43
N GLU A 277 9.37 2.76 18.60
CA GLU A 277 10.25 2.38 17.50
C GLU A 277 9.91 0.98 17.03
N VAL A 278 9.85 0.80 15.71
CA VAL A 278 9.53 -0.48 15.09
C VAL A 278 10.55 -0.85 14.03
N GLU A 279 10.81 -2.14 13.93
CA GLU A 279 11.66 -2.73 12.92
C GLU A 279 10.82 -3.50 11.89
N ARG A 280 11.20 -3.40 10.62
CA ARG A 280 10.60 -4.17 9.52
C ARG A 280 11.66 -5.05 8.87
N PRO A 281 12.00 -6.20 9.48
CA PRO A 281 13.09 -7.05 8.98
C PRO A 281 12.79 -7.66 7.61
N GLU A 282 11.51 -7.85 7.28
CA GLU A 282 11.07 -8.36 5.98
C GLU A 282 9.66 -7.83 5.65
N PRO A 283 9.25 -7.85 4.37
CA PRO A 283 7.90 -7.45 3.99
C PRO A 283 6.83 -8.22 4.76
N GLY A 284 5.89 -7.49 5.37
CA GLY A 284 4.81 -8.08 6.16
C GLY A 284 5.19 -8.49 7.58
N VAL A 285 6.40 -8.18 8.07
CA VAL A 285 6.78 -8.35 9.48
C VAL A 285 7.06 -6.99 10.11
N VAL A 286 6.52 -6.78 11.31
CA VAL A 286 6.82 -5.62 12.16
C VAL A 286 7.17 -6.11 13.54
N ARG A 287 8.29 -5.65 14.11
CA ARG A 287 8.74 -6.00 15.45
C ARG A 287 8.93 -4.75 16.29
N ALA A 288 8.64 -4.86 17.57
CA ALA A 288 8.86 -3.79 18.53
C ALA A 288 9.17 -4.38 19.90
N THR A 289 10.15 -3.83 20.60
CA THR A 289 10.27 -4.00 22.05
C THR A 289 9.64 -2.78 22.70
N VAL A 290 8.52 -2.99 23.36
CA VAL A 290 7.68 -1.94 23.92
C VAL A 290 7.85 -1.94 25.43
N THR A 291 8.11 -0.78 26.03
CA THR A 291 8.15 -0.63 27.49
C THR A 291 7.17 0.46 27.90
N ASN A 292 6.32 0.14 28.87
CA ASN A 292 5.35 1.08 29.45
C ASN A 292 5.12 0.72 30.92
N ASP A 293 5.24 1.71 31.80
CA ASP A 293 5.48 1.51 33.24
C ASP A 293 4.21 1.42 34.10
N GLY A 294 3.02 1.13 33.55
CA GLY A 294 1.91 0.79 34.46
C GLY A 294 0.47 0.68 33.96
N LEU A 295 0.17 0.98 32.70
CA LEU A 295 -1.21 0.90 32.19
C LEU A 295 -1.33 -0.02 30.99
N ASP A 296 -2.46 -0.70 30.86
CA ASP A 296 -2.78 -1.36 29.59
C ASP A 296 -2.92 -0.30 28.49
N ALA A 297 -2.42 -0.61 27.30
CA ALA A 297 -2.38 0.33 26.19
C ALA A 297 -2.75 -0.35 24.85
N VAL A 298 -3.19 0.46 23.88
CA VAL A 298 -3.26 0.05 22.48
C VAL A 298 -1.94 0.37 21.81
N LEU A 299 -1.21 -0.64 21.35
CA LEU A 299 -0.14 -0.43 20.38
C LEU A 299 -0.75 -0.27 18.99
N SER A 300 -0.56 0.90 18.39
CA SER A 300 -1.14 1.31 17.11
C SER A 300 -0.05 1.46 16.06
N ILE A 301 -0.09 0.65 15.01
CA ILE A 301 0.91 0.64 13.91
C ILE A 301 0.29 1.15 12.62
N ALA A 302 0.98 2.08 11.95
CA ALA A 302 0.60 2.60 10.64
C ALA A 302 0.76 1.53 9.55
N SER A 303 -0.22 0.63 9.45
CA SER A 303 -0.32 -0.44 8.46
C SER A 303 -1.78 -0.84 8.25
N GLN A 304 -2.17 -1.11 7.01
CA GLN A 304 -3.55 -1.40 6.67
C GLN A 304 -4.06 -2.69 7.34
N PRO A 305 -5.23 -2.66 8.01
CA PRO A 305 -5.84 -3.83 8.65
C PRO A 305 -6.47 -4.77 7.62
N LEU A 306 -5.69 -5.76 7.18
CA LEU A 306 -6.07 -6.85 6.28
C LEU A 306 -6.26 -8.19 7.03
N PRO A 307 -7.12 -9.12 6.56
CA PRO A 307 -7.39 -10.39 7.26
C PRO A 307 -6.19 -11.33 7.45
N GLY A 308 -5.08 -11.10 6.74
CA GLY A 308 -3.87 -11.93 6.84
C GLY A 308 -2.95 -11.56 8.00
N TRP A 309 -3.25 -10.50 8.76
CA TRP A 309 -2.44 -10.09 9.91
C TRP A 309 -2.69 -10.97 11.13
N SER A 310 -1.61 -11.27 11.82
CA SER A 310 -1.57 -11.91 13.14
C SER A 310 -0.54 -11.20 14.00
N ALA A 311 -0.68 -11.25 15.32
CA ALA A 311 0.31 -10.68 16.23
C ALA A 311 0.56 -11.60 17.43
N THR A 312 1.74 -11.45 18.02
CA THR A 312 2.12 -12.09 19.27
C THR A 312 2.72 -11.08 20.23
N ILE A 313 2.44 -11.21 21.53
CA ILE A 313 3.11 -10.52 22.63
C ILE A 313 3.85 -11.58 23.44
N ASP A 314 5.17 -11.46 23.57
CA ASP A 314 6.05 -12.45 24.22
C ASP A 314 5.84 -13.88 23.68
N GLY A 315 5.60 -13.98 22.37
CA GLY A 315 5.31 -15.24 21.67
C GLY A 315 3.89 -15.79 21.85
N GLN A 316 3.05 -15.17 22.68
CA GLN A 316 1.65 -15.57 22.84
C GLN A 316 0.75 -14.88 21.81
N PRO A 317 -0.12 -15.60 21.09
CA PRO A 317 -1.04 -15.00 20.11
C PRO A 317 -1.99 -13.99 20.75
N VAL A 318 -2.16 -12.85 20.09
CA VAL A 318 -3.13 -11.82 20.49
C VAL A 318 -3.99 -11.39 19.30
N ASP A 319 -5.17 -10.87 19.62
CA ASP A 319 -6.12 -10.40 18.62
C ASP A 319 -5.66 -9.06 18.01
N VAL A 320 -5.47 -9.05 16.70
CA VAL A 320 -5.27 -7.82 15.93
C VAL A 320 -6.63 -7.22 15.59
N TYR A 321 -6.77 -5.91 15.74
CA TYR A 321 -7.97 -5.17 15.37
C TYR A 321 -7.62 -3.81 14.73
N PRO A 322 -8.53 -3.21 13.96
CA PRO A 322 -8.32 -1.88 13.40
C PRO A 322 -8.29 -0.79 14.45
N VAL A 323 -7.41 0.18 14.24
CA VAL A 323 -7.34 1.45 14.97
C VAL A 323 -7.44 2.59 13.97
N ASP A 324 -8.23 3.64 14.29
CA ASP A 324 -8.43 4.83 13.44
C ASP A 324 -8.64 4.49 11.95
N ALA A 325 -9.50 3.49 11.68
CA ALA A 325 -9.81 2.89 10.37
C ALA A 325 -8.67 2.13 9.67
N MET A 326 -7.46 2.70 9.63
CA MET A 326 -6.38 2.28 8.72
C MET A 326 -5.11 1.78 9.42
N ARG A 327 -5.12 1.69 10.74
CA ARG A 327 -3.99 1.20 11.54
C ARG A 327 -4.27 -0.19 12.10
N LEU A 328 -3.21 -0.93 12.39
CA LEU A 328 -3.27 -2.15 13.19
C LEU A 328 -3.24 -1.78 14.67
N GLY A 329 -3.99 -2.51 15.48
CA GLY A 329 -4.04 -2.38 16.93
C GLY A 329 -3.93 -3.73 17.61
N VAL A 330 -3.21 -3.76 18.72
CA VAL A 330 -3.27 -4.83 19.73
C VAL A 330 -3.37 -4.20 21.11
N THR A 331 -4.14 -4.83 22.01
CA THR A 331 -4.15 -4.47 23.42
C THR A 331 -2.95 -5.12 24.09
N MET A 332 -2.17 -4.33 24.81
CA MET A 332 -0.96 -4.78 25.50
C MET A 332 -1.09 -4.51 27.00
N PRO A 333 -0.67 -5.46 27.85
CA PRO A 333 -0.51 -5.18 29.26
C PRO A 333 0.61 -4.15 29.50
N GLY A 334 0.54 -3.44 30.62
CA GLY A 334 1.66 -2.64 31.12
C GLY A 334 2.88 -3.53 31.43
N GLY A 335 4.07 -3.07 31.06
CA GLY A 335 5.33 -3.78 31.22
C GLY A 335 6.26 -3.61 30.01
N THR A 336 7.33 -4.42 30.00
CA THR A 336 8.22 -4.58 28.84
C THR A 336 7.84 -5.85 28.09
N HIS A 337 7.55 -5.72 26.80
CA HIS A 337 7.06 -6.82 25.97
C HIS A 337 7.68 -6.79 24.57
N ASP A 338 7.93 -7.97 24.03
CA ASP A 338 8.31 -8.14 22.63
C ASP A 338 7.06 -8.43 21.79
N VAL A 339 6.81 -7.58 20.80
CA VAL A 339 5.66 -7.67 19.91
C VAL A 339 6.12 -7.98 18.50
N GLU A 340 5.49 -8.97 17.88
CA GLU A 340 5.66 -9.28 16.46
C GLU A 340 4.29 -9.27 15.77
N PHE A 341 4.17 -8.47 14.71
CA PHE A 341 3.10 -8.57 13.73
C PHE A 341 3.61 -9.31 12.51
N ARG A 342 2.79 -10.21 11.97
CA ARG A 342 3.10 -10.97 10.77
C ARG A 342 1.89 -11.06 9.85
N TYR A 343 2.08 -10.64 8.61
CA TYR A 343 1.14 -10.80 7.53
C TYR A 343 1.40 -12.09 6.76
N ARG A 344 0.35 -12.91 6.61
CA ARG A 344 0.32 -14.05 5.70
C ARG A 344 -0.82 -13.87 4.73
N GLN A 345 -0.51 -13.78 3.44
CA GLN A 345 -1.54 -13.60 2.41
C GLN A 345 -2.56 -14.75 2.47
N PRO A 346 -3.84 -14.46 2.73
CA PRO A 346 -4.87 -15.48 2.74
C PRO A 346 -4.93 -16.21 1.39
N GLY A 347 -4.99 -17.53 1.42
CA GLY A 347 -5.06 -18.36 0.22
C GLY A 347 -3.73 -18.65 -0.48
N LEU A 348 -2.59 -18.08 -0.05
CA LEU A 348 -1.29 -18.32 -0.69
C LEU A 348 -0.94 -19.81 -0.75
N VAL A 349 -1.14 -20.54 0.37
CA VAL A 349 -0.89 -21.99 0.43
C VAL A 349 -1.83 -22.75 -0.50
N ALA A 350 -3.13 -22.40 -0.50
CA ALA A 350 -4.12 -23.04 -1.37
C ALA A 350 -3.79 -22.82 -2.86
N SER A 351 -3.43 -21.60 -3.25
CA SER A 351 -2.97 -21.27 -4.61
C SER A 351 -1.71 -22.05 -4.98
N GLY A 352 -0.75 -22.18 -4.06
CA GLY A 352 0.44 -23.00 -4.25
C GLY A 352 0.13 -24.48 -4.47
N LEU A 353 -0.82 -25.04 -3.72
CA LEU A 353 -1.27 -26.43 -3.88
C LEU A 353 -1.99 -26.64 -5.23
N VAL A 354 -2.83 -25.68 -5.65
CA VAL A 354 -3.51 -25.72 -6.96
C VAL A 354 -2.49 -25.65 -8.10
N ALA A 355 -1.51 -24.75 -8.00
CA ALA A 355 -0.42 -24.64 -8.98
C ALA A 355 0.42 -25.92 -9.06
N LEU A 356 0.76 -26.51 -7.91
CA LEU A 356 1.49 -27.77 -7.84
C LEU A 356 0.70 -28.93 -8.46
N LEU A 357 -0.60 -29.02 -8.16
CA LEU A 357 -1.47 -30.03 -8.76
C LEU A 357 -1.55 -29.87 -10.28
N ALA A 358 -1.70 -28.64 -10.77
CA ALA A 358 -1.68 -28.36 -12.20
C ALA A 358 -0.36 -28.80 -12.85
N LEU A 359 0.78 -28.53 -12.21
CA LEU A 359 2.10 -28.95 -12.69
C LEU A 359 2.24 -30.47 -12.74
N ILE A 360 1.75 -31.19 -11.72
CA ILE A 360 1.73 -32.66 -11.69
C ILE A 360 0.89 -33.21 -12.84
N LEU A 361 -0.31 -32.66 -13.07
CA LEU A 361 -1.19 -33.10 -14.15
C LEU A 361 -0.56 -32.87 -15.53
N VAL A 362 0.11 -31.73 -15.74
CA VAL A 362 0.87 -31.46 -16.98
C VAL A 362 2.01 -32.47 -17.13
N ALA A 363 2.78 -32.73 -16.07
CA ALA A 363 3.88 -33.69 -16.11
C ALA A 363 3.40 -35.11 -16.46
N LEU A 364 2.29 -35.56 -15.87
CA LEU A 364 1.69 -36.87 -16.17
C LEU A 364 1.17 -36.98 -17.61
N PHE A 365 0.74 -35.87 -18.21
CA PHE A 365 0.26 -35.85 -19.60
C PHE A 365 1.41 -35.82 -20.62
N VAL A 366 2.52 -35.15 -20.30
CA VAL A 366 3.69 -35.02 -21.17
C VAL A 366 4.66 -36.20 -21.04
N ILE A 367 4.76 -36.82 -19.87
CA ILE A 367 5.63 -37.98 -19.64
C ILE A 367 4.86 -39.26 -20.01
N GLU A 368 4.94 -39.68 -21.28
CA GLU A 368 4.45 -41.00 -21.69
C GLU A 368 5.14 -42.12 -20.88
N PRO A 369 4.40 -43.01 -20.20
CA PRO A 369 4.97 -44.18 -19.52
C PRO A 369 5.62 -45.21 -20.48
N GLY A 370 5.52 -44.99 -21.79
CA GLY A 370 6.08 -45.87 -22.84
C GLY A 370 7.59 -45.76 -23.06
N ARG A 371 8.25 -44.68 -22.61
CA ARG A 371 9.71 -44.49 -22.78
C ARG A 371 10.58 -45.19 -21.73
N LEU A 372 9.98 -45.82 -20.73
CA LEU A 372 10.68 -46.54 -19.66
C LEU A 372 10.69 -48.07 -19.85
N ARG A 373 10.16 -48.60 -20.96
CA ARG A 373 10.25 -50.03 -21.25
C ARG A 373 11.59 -50.34 -21.92
N PRO A 374 12.47 -51.16 -21.30
CA PRO A 374 13.69 -51.61 -21.98
C PRO A 374 13.31 -52.38 -23.25
N PRO A 375 14.10 -52.27 -24.34
CA PRO A 375 13.83 -53.01 -25.57
C PRO A 375 13.80 -54.53 -25.28
N PRO A 376 12.92 -55.29 -25.95
CA PRO A 376 12.88 -56.74 -25.76
C PRO A 376 14.23 -57.36 -26.15
N PRO A 377 14.69 -58.41 -25.43
CA PRO A 377 15.95 -59.07 -25.76
C PRO A 377 15.91 -59.63 -27.19
N SER A 378 16.95 -59.34 -27.97
CA SER A 378 17.14 -59.91 -29.30
C SER A 378 17.34 -61.42 -29.20
N ALA A 379 16.55 -62.18 -29.98
CA ALA A 379 16.63 -63.63 -30.09
C ALA A 379 17.83 -64.10 -30.92
#